data_AF-A0A972T827-F1
#
_entry.id   AF-A0A972T827-F1
#
_cell.length_a   1.000
_cell.length_b   1.000
_cell.length_c   1.000
_cell.angle_alpha   90.00
_cell.angle_beta   90.00
_cell.angle_gamma   90.00
#
_symmetry.space_group_name_H-M   'P 1'
#
loop_
_entity.id
_entity.type
_entity.pdbx_description
1 polymer ?
#
loop_
_entity_poly.entity_id
_entity_poly.type
_entity_poly.pdbx_seq_one_letter_code
_entity_poly.pdbx_strand_id
1 'polypeptide(L)'
;MNSTNKFTGLQIGIVFLTMATALIHFYLNVIMGKLDILFTLNGLGYLALLAGLYLPLPVARDHRRLVRVVMIGYTVLTIVLWVFMGKPYTMLGYITKLIELSLVILLLFKRP
;
A
#
# COMPACT_ATOMS: atom_id res chain seq x y z
N MET A 1 -3.48 -23.67 24.60
CA MET A 1 -3.63 -24.04 23.17
C MET A 1 -2.98 -22.98 22.32
N ASN A 2 -1.90 -23.33 21.61
CA ASN A 2 -1.14 -22.41 20.76
C ASN A 2 -1.94 -22.07 19.50
N SER A 3 -2.61 -20.92 19.48
CA SER A 3 -3.15 -20.32 18.26
C SER A 3 -1.98 -19.81 17.41
N THR A 4 -1.41 -20.70 16.61
CA THR A 4 -0.53 -20.31 15.50
C THR A 4 -1.36 -19.44 14.56
N ASN A 5 -1.13 -18.13 14.61
CA ASN A 5 -1.71 -17.14 13.70
C ASN A 5 -1.24 -17.45 12.27
N LYS A 6 -1.91 -18.38 11.59
CA LYS A 6 -1.65 -18.67 10.18
C LYS A 6 -2.20 -17.51 9.37
N PHE A 7 -1.32 -16.78 8.70
CA PHE A 7 -1.74 -15.79 7.73
C PHE A 7 -2.55 -16.46 6.62
N THR A 8 -3.74 -15.94 6.36
CA THR A 8 -4.55 -16.37 5.23
C THR A 8 -3.89 -15.91 3.93
N GLY A 9 -4.08 -16.64 2.82
CA GLY A 9 -3.50 -16.26 1.51
C GLY A 9 -3.83 -14.82 1.09
N LEU A 10 -5.01 -14.32 1.48
CA LEU A 10 -5.42 -12.93 1.29
C LEU A 10 -4.54 -11.93 2.06
N GLN A 11 -4.18 -12.24 3.31
CA GLN A 11 -3.30 -11.37 4.10
C GLN A 11 -1.88 -11.35 3.53
N ILE A 12 -1.37 -12.52 3.10
CA ILE A 12 -0.07 -12.62 2.43
C ILE A 12 -0.07 -11.76 1.16
N GLY A 13 -1.14 -11.84 0.36
CA GLY A 13 -1.31 -11.00 -0.83
C GLY A 13 -1.31 -9.51 -0.52
N ILE A 14 -2.05 -9.07 0.51
CA ILE A 14 -2.06 -7.66 0.94
C ILE A 14 -0.66 -7.21 1.36
N VAL A 15 0.03 -7.99 2.20
CA VAL A 15 1.39 -7.66 2.66
C VAL A 15 2.32 -7.54 1.47
N PHE A 16 2.32 -8.54 0.58
CA PHE A 16 3.20 -8.59 -0.58
C PHE A 16 2.97 -7.41 -1.54
N LEU A 17 1.72 -7.17 -1.95
CA LEU A 17 1.38 -6.06 -2.86
C LEU A 17 1.69 -4.70 -2.24
N THR A 18 1.47 -4.54 -0.93
CA THR A 18 1.79 -3.28 -0.23
C THR A 18 3.30 -3.05 -0.17
N MET A 19 4.07 -4.08 0.17
CA MET A 19 5.53 -4.00 0.19
C MET A 19 6.11 -3.72 -1.20
N ALA A 20 5.61 -4.40 -2.23
CA ALA A 20 6.01 -4.15 -3.62
C ALA A 20 5.74 -2.69 -4.01
N THR A 21 4.55 -2.18 -3.68
CA THR A 21 4.18 -0.77 -3.95
C THR A 21 5.12 0.19 -3.23
N ALA A 22 5.39 -0.01 -1.95
CA ALA A 22 6.28 0.86 -1.17
C ALA A 22 7.72 0.88 -1.74
N LEU A 23 8.25 -0.30 -2.08
CA LEU A 23 9.58 -0.44 -2.67
C LEU A 23 9.67 0.24 -4.04
N ILE A 24 8.64 0.13 -4.88
CA ILE A 24 8.62 0.83 -6.18
C ILE A 24 8.63 2.34 -6.00
N HIS A 25 7.91 2.89 -5.01
CA HIS A 25 7.95 4.33 -4.75
C HIS A 25 9.33 4.81 -4.30
N PHE A 26 10.02 4.05 -3.43
CA PHE A 26 11.40 4.36 -3.07
C PHE A 26 12.36 4.20 -4.26
N TYR A 27 12.16 3.19 -5.10
CA TYR A 27 12.97 2.97 -6.30
C TYR A 27 12.82 4.10 -7.32
N LEU A 28 11.59 4.57 -7.56
CA LEU A 28 11.32 5.73 -8.41
C LEU A 28 12.01 6.99 -7.88
N ASN A 29 12.01 7.18 -6.55
CA ASN A 29 12.72 8.28 -5.90
C ASN A 29 14.24 8.26 -6.18
N VAL A 30 14.85 7.07 -6.17
CA VAL A 30 16.28 6.91 -6.45
C VAL A 30 16.59 7.13 -7.94
N ILE A 31 15.82 6.54 -8.85
CA ILE A 31 16.08 6.64 -10.30
C ILE A 31 15.83 8.05 -10.84
N MET A 32 14.82 8.75 -10.33
CA MET A 32 14.54 10.13 -10.77
C MET A 32 15.68 11.09 -10.37
N GLY A 33 16.65 10.64 -9.56
CA GLY A 33 17.83 11.41 -9.17
C GLY A 33 17.52 12.61 -8.29
N LYS A 34 16.28 12.71 -7.80
CA LYS A 34 15.79 13.76 -6.92
C LYS A 34 15.04 13.10 -5.78
N LEU A 35 15.35 13.52 -4.56
CA LEU A 35 14.57 13.13 -3.39
C LEU A 35 13.23 13.85 -3.45
N ASP A 36 12.25 13.23 -4.10
CA ASP A 36 10.89 13.68 -4.11
C ASP A 36 10.21 13.24 -2.80
N ILE A 37 9.84 14.26 -2.03
CA ILE A 37 9.16 14.12 -0.74
C ILE A 37 7.85 13.35 -0.94
N LEU A 38 7.14 13.54 -2.05
CA LEU A 38 5.87 12.87 -2.33
C LEU A 38 6.07 11.36 -2.54
N PHE A 39 7.08 10.94 -3.29
CA PHE A 39 7.37 9.50 -3.48
C PHE A 39 7.83 8.85 -2.18
N THR A 40 8.62 9.57 -1.38
CA THR A 40 9.10 9.11 -0.08
C THR A 40 7.95 8.93 0.91
N LEU A 41 7.09 9.95 1.03
CA LEU A 41 5.89 9.89 1.85
C LEU A 41 4.93 8.83 1.35
N ASN A 42 4.85 8.60 0.03
CA ASN A 42 4.03 7.52 -0.52
C ASN A 42 4.46 6.15 0.00
N GLY A 43 5.74 5.80 -0.16
CA GLY A 43 6.28 4.54 0.34
C GLY A 43 6.13 4.39 1.86
N LEU A 44 6.41 5.44 2.62
CA LEU A 44 6.25 5.43 4.07
C LEU A 44 4.78 5.30 4.51
N GLY A 45 3.85 5.96 3.82
CA GLY A 45 2.43 5.87 4.10
C GLY A 45 1.89 4.44 3.92
N TYR A 46 2.33 3.74 2.86
CA TYR A 46 1.99 2.33 2.67
C TYR A 46 2.53 1.45 3.81
N LEU A 47 3.78 1.65 4.23
CA LEU A 47 4.37 0.89 5.34
C LEU A 47 3.67 1.19 6.67
N ALA A 48 3.34 2.46 6.95
CA ALA A 48 2.64 2.87 8.15
C ALA A 48 1.22 2.28 8.22
N LEU A 49 0.49 2.29 7.10
CA LEU A 49 -0.84 1.69 7.01
C LEU A 49 -0.79 0.17 7.11
N LEU A 50 0.21 -0.48 6.52
CA LEU A 50 0.43 -1.92 6.66
C LEU A 50 0.73 -2.31 8.11
N ALA A 51 1.59 -1.54 8.77
CA ALA A 51 1.89 -1.67 10.18
C ALA A 51 0.62 -1.49 11.02
N GLY A 52 -0.18 -0.46 10.76
CA GLY A 52 -1.47 -0.27 11.42
C GLY A 52 -2.46 -1.42 11.20
N LEU A 53 -2.44 -2.06 10.03
CA LEU A 53 -3.37 -3.13 9.70
C LEU A 53 -3.03 -4.46 10.40
N TYR A 54 -1.75 -4.71 10.73
CA TYR A 54 -1.29 -5.99 11.26
C TYR A 54 -0.62 -5.91 12.64
N LEU A 55 0.18 -4.89 12.94
CA LEU A 55 0.84 -4.75 14.25
C LEU A 55 -0.16 -4.44 15.37
N PRO A 56 0.14 -4.80 16.63
CA PRO A 56 -0.71 -4.54 17.78
C PRO A 56 -0.56 -3.10 18.32
N LEU A 57 -0.64 -2.09 17.44
CA LEU A 57 -0.62 -0.69 17.87
C LEU A 57 -1.97 -0.33 18.54
N PRO A 58 -1.99 0.32 19.72
CA PRO A 58 -3.22 0.53 20.49
C PRO A 58 -4.33 1.21 19.68
N VAL A 59 -4.03 2.36 19.07
CA VAL A 59 -5.01 3.15 18.29
C VAL A 59 -5.50 2.40 17.05
N ALA A 60 -4.61 1.68 16.37
CA ALA A 60 -4.94 0.97 15.13
C ALA A 60 -5.67 -0.34 15.38
N ARG A 61 -5.40 -1.03 16.50
CA ARG A 61 -6.05 -2.28 16.88
C ARG A 61 -7.55 -2.09 17.04
N ASP A 62 -7.96 -1.00 17.68
CA ASP A 62 -9.38 -0.72 17.94
C ASP A 62 -10.09 -0.19 16.69
N HIS A 63 -9.34 0.30 15.70
CA HIS A 63 -9.85 0.93 14.49
C HIS A 63 -9.37 0.24 13.20
N ARG A 64 -9.12 -1.07 13.19
CA ARG A 64 -8.61 -1.78 11.99
C ARG A 64 -9.48 -1.64 10.75
N ARG A 65 -10.79 -1.45 10.93
CA ARG A 65 -11.70 -1.14 9.83
C ARG A 65 -11.40 0.23 9.24
N LEU A 66 -11.16 1.24 10.07
CA LEU A 66 -10.78 2.58 9.63
C LEU A 66 -9.42 2.54 8.91
N VAL A 67 -8.41 1.87 9.47
CA VAL A 67 -7.09 1.74 8.83
C VAL A 67 -7.21 1.13 7.43
N ARG A 68 -8.06 0.11 7.28
CA ARG A 68 -8.33 -0.51 5.98
C ARG A 68 -8.99 0.45 5.00
N VAL A 69 -10.00 1.20 5.43
CA VAL A 69 -10.68 2.20 4.59
C VAL A 69 -9.71 3.31 4.18
N VAL A 70 -8.89 3.80 5.10
CA VAL A 70 -7.83 4.76 4.82
C VAL A 70 -6.83 4.20 3.82
N MET A 71 -6.43 2.93 3.95
CA MET A 71 -5.52 2.27 3.02
C MET A 71 -6.11 2.14 1.62
N ILE A 72 -7.40 1.84 1.49
CA ILE A 72 -8.11 1.85 0.21
C ILE A 72 -8.11 3.25 -0.39
N GLY A 73 -8.55 4.26 0.38
CA GLY A 73 -8.62 5.65 -0.08
C GLY A 73 -7.26 6.19 -0.49
N TYR A 74 -6.22 5.87 0.27
CA TYR A 74 -4.84 6.22 -0.02
C TYR A 74 -4.35 5.61 -1.34
N THR A 75 -4.60 4.31 -1.54
CA THR A 75 -4.21 3.61 -2.77
C THR A 75 -4.96 4.14 -3.99
N VAL A 76 -6.25 4.47 -3.84
CA VAL A 76 -7.01 5.12 -4.92
C VAL A 76 -6.45 6.51 -5.21
N LEU A 77 -6.09 7.27 -4.19
CA LEU A 77 -5.50 8.60 -4.35
C LEU A 77 -4.16 8.53 -5.12
N THR A 78 -3.28 7.57 -4.83
CA THR A 78 -2.02 7.43 -5.58
C THR A 78 -2.25 7.06 -7.05
N ILE A 79 -3.29 6.29 -7.37
CA ILE A 79 -3.68 6.01 -8.75
C ILE A 79 -4.15 7.30 -9.43
N VAL A 80 -5.06 8.04 -8.79
CA VAL A 80 -5.61 9.30 -9.33
C VAL A 80 -4.51 10.34 -9.56
N LEU A 81 -3.64 10.57 -8.57
CA LEU A 81 -2.52 11.51 -8.69
C LEU A 81 -1.58 11.13 -9.82
N TRP A 82 -1.31 9.83 -10.02
CA TRP A 82 -0.49 9.38 -11.14
C TRP A 82 -1.15 9.66 -12.50
N VAL A 83 -2.48 9.53 -12.63
CA VAL A 83 -3.19 9.86 -13.88
C VAL A 83 -3.06 11.35 -14.24
N PHE A 84 -2.92 12.24 -13.25
CA PHE A 84 -2.77 13.68 -13.51
C PHE A 84 -1.32 14.12 -13.63
N MET A 85 -0.42 13.57 -12.81
CA MET A 85 0.94 14.07 -12.60
C MET A 85 2.03 13.10 -13.06
N GLY A 86 1.70 11.85 -13.38
CA GLY A 86 2.66 10.78 -13.65
C GLY A 86 3.34 10.82 -15.02
N LYS A 87 3.31 11.96 -15.71
CA LYS A 87 3.94 12.10 -17.04
C LYS A 87 5.46 12.34 -16.90
N PRO A 88 6.29 11.69 -17.73
CA PRO A 88 5.94 10.73 -18.77
C PRO A 88 5.52 9.37 -18.18
N TYR A 89 4.50 8.75 -18.75
CA TYR A 89 4.05 7.43 -18.30
C TYR A 89 5.05 6.35 -18.70
N THR A 90 5.60 5.66 -17.70
CA THR A 90 6.55 4.57 -17.90
C THR A 90 5.87 3.22 -17.73
N MET A 91 6.45 2.16 -18.31
CA MET A 91 5.99 0.79 -18.13
C MET A 91 5.94 0.40 -16.64
N LEU A 92 6.93 0.83 -15.85
CA LEU A 92 6.94 0.65 -14.40
C LEU A 92 5.75 1.34 -13.72
N GLY A 93 5.36 2.53 -14.18
CA GLY A 93 4.16 3.22 -13.71
C GLY A 93 2.90 2.38 -13.89
N TYR A 94 2.66 1.85 -15.09
CA TYR A 94 1.51 0.98 -15.36
C TYR A 94 1.49 -0.28 -14.50
N ILE A 95 2.63 -0.97 -14.35
CA ILE A 95 2.75 -2.16 -13.50
C ILE A 95 2.42 -1.80 -12.05
N THR A 96 2.90 -0.66 -11.56
CA THR A 96 2.60 -0.17 -10.21
C THR A 96 1.10 0.03 -10.02
N LYS A 97 0.41 0.65 -10.99
CA LYS A 97 -1.05 0.85 -10.92
C LYS A 97 -1.83 -0.46 -10.92
N LEU A 98 -1.36 -1.50 -11.64
CA LEU A 98 -1.97 -2.84 -11.58
C LEU A 98 -1.80 -3.50 -10.22
N ILE A 99 -0.63 -3.34 -9.58
CA ILE A 99 -0.37 -3.81 -8.21
C ILE A 99 -1.28 -3.08 -7.21
N GLU A 100 -1.37 -1.76 -7.31
CA GLU A 100 -2.24 -0.92 -6.47
C GLU A 100 -3.72 -1.28 -6.64
N LEU A 101 -4.19 -1.50 -7.87
CA LEU A 101 -5.55 -1.95 -8.15
C LEU A 101 -5.83 -3.32 -7.53
N SER A 102 -4.89 -4.26 -7.68
CA SER A 102 -4.99 -5.59 -7.06
C SER A 102 -5.05 -5.50 -5.54
N LEU A 103 -4.29 -4.59 -4.93
CA LEU A 103 -4.30 -4.33 -3.50
C LEU A 103 -5.66 -3.82 -3.04
N VAL A 104 -6.25 -2.85 -3.75
CA VAL A 104 -7.61 -2.35 -3.44
C VAL A 104 -8.62 -3.50 -3.47
N ILE A 105 -8.57 -4.35 -4.50
CA ILE A 105 -9.46 -5.51 -4.63
C ILE A 105 -9.31 -6.44 -3.42
N LEU A 106 -8.08 -6.80 -3.03
CA LEU A 106 -7.86 -7.65 -1.85
C LEU A 106 -8.34 -7.01 -0.55
N LEU A 107 -8.18 -5.70 -0.39
CA LEU A 107 -8.64 -4.96 0.79
C LEU A 107 -10.18 -4.94 0.89
N LEU A 108 -10.88 -4.88 -0.25
CA LEU A 108 -12.34 -4.97 -0.31
C LEU A 108 -12.86 -6.36 0.06
N PHE A 109 -12.17 -7.43 -0.38
CA PHE A 109 -12.54 -8.82 -0.06
C PHE A 109 -12.11 -9.25 1.34
N LYS A 110 -11.20 -8.52 2.00
CA LYS A 110 -10.85 -8.78 3.40
C LYS A 110 -12.11 -8.69 4.25
N ARG A 111 -12.44 -9.76 4.99
CA ARG A 111 -13.55 -9.74 5.96
C ARG A 111 -13.21 -8.84 7.16
N PRO A 112 -14.21 -8.20 7.81
CA PRO A 112 -13.99 -7.34 8.97
C PRO A 112 -13.13 -8.02 10.03
#